data_AF-A0A4U3M3H0-F1
#
_entry.id   AF-A0A4U3M3H0-F1
#
_cell.length_a   1.000
_cell.length_b   1.000
_cell.length_c   1.000
_cell.angle_alpha   90.00
_cell.angle_beta   90.00
_cell.angle_gamma   90.00
#
_symmetry.space_group_name_H-M   'P 1'
#
loop_
_entity.id
_entity.type
_entity.pdbx_description
1 polymer ?
#
loop_
_entity_poly.entity_id
_entity_poly.type
_entity_poly.pdbx_seq_one_letter_code
_entity_poly.pdbx_strand_id
1 'polypeptide(L)'
;MGTLGQVLAAVLGLVTALVPVLVATDAFDAGGGSDKIIRVLPTQPPTQPTTQPTTAPTSPTSSSSEPVDGDIVLTVSDQLTEGALEERIDVVLEGSKVASLYASIDDPTVTQQVTATTPGNYDYVLDGRIAWLDDYGVRQEASASGHGSVYVDDGMRLDVYVQFESGGGMSLSLRSAKQS
;
A
#
# COMPACT_ATOMS: atom_id res chain seq x y z
N MET A 1 -41.30 4.39 -9.87
CA MET A 1 -41.37 5.54 -10.81
C MET A 1 -41.21 6.80 -9.99
N GLY A 2 -40.08 7.48 -9.83
CA GLY A 2 -38.71 7.36 -10.32
C GLY A 2 -37.92 8.57 -9.78
N THR A 3 -36.63 8.35 -9.50
CA THR A 3 -35.46 9.24 -9.71
C THR A 3 -35.36 10.56 -8.91
N LEU A 4 -34.30 10.71 -8.10
CA LEU A 4 -33.05 11.47 -8.37
C LEU A 4 -33.29 12.99 -8.49
N GLY A 5 -32.52 13.89 -7.92
CA GLY A 5 -31.24 13.82 -7.24
C GLY A 5 -30.85 15.27 -6.92
N GLN A 6 -30.09 15.48 -5.85
CA GLN A 6 -29.41 16.74 -5.62
C GLN A 6 -27.93 16.46 -5.73
N VAL A 7 -27.32 16.90 -6.83
CA VAL A 7 -25.87 16.92 -6.99
C VAL A 7 -25.44 18.36 -6.78
N LEU A 8 -24.67 18.61 -5.71
CA LEU A 8 -23.95 19.86 -5.52
C LEU A 8 -22.82 19.92 -6.56
N ALA A 9 -22.85 20.91 -7.43
CA ALA A 9 -21.73 21.24 -8.30
C ALA A 9 -20.68 22.01 -7.49
N ALA A 10 -19.45 21.49 -7.41
CA ALA A 10 -18.30 22.25 -6.96
C ALA A 10 -17.35 22.45 -8.15
N VAL A 11 -17.23 23.71 -8.57
CA VAL A 11 -16.32 24.19 -9.61
C VAL A 11 -14.92 24.31 -9.02
N LEU A 12 -13.93 23.64 -9.61
CA LEU A 12 -12.52 23.85 -9.26
C LEU A 12 -11.71 24.19 -10.52
N GLY A 13 -11.10 25.37 -10.46
CA GLY A 13 -10.32 25.99 -11.52
C GLY A 13 -8.91 25.42 -11.65
N LEU A 14 -8.40 25.62 -12.86
CA LEU A 14 -7.11 25.19 -13.42
C LEU A 14 -5.90 25.94 -12.83
N VAL A 15 -4.70 25.39 -13.14
CA VAL A 15 -3.35 26.02 -13.26
C VAL A 15 -2.44 25.75 -12.04
N THR A 16 -1.19 25.23 -12.10
CA THR A 16 -0.11 25.12 -13.11
C THR A 16 0.84 23.96 -12.75
N ALA A 17 1.54 23.40 -13.74
CA ALA A 17 2.59 22.40 -13.59
C ALA A 17 3.83 22.91 -12.83
N LEU A 18 4.36 22.09 -11.90
CA LEU A 18 5.74 22.16 -11.44
C LEU A 18 6.46 20.85 -11.80
N VAL A 19 7.56 20.97 -12.54
CA VAL A 19 8.52 19.89 -12.77
C VAL A 19 9.53 19.92 -11.62
N PRO A 20 9.71 18.85 -10.82
CA PRO A 20 10.89 18.76 -9.97
C PRO A 20 12.07 18.17 -10.76
N VAL A 21 13.15 18.94 -10.75
CA VAL A 21 14.51 18.55 -11.14
C VAL A 21 14.99 17.42 -10.23
N LEU A 22 15.55 16.37 -10.82
CA LEU A 22 16.26 15.30 -10.09
C LEU A 22 17.44 15.91 -9.33
N VAL A 23 17.38 15.88 -8.00
CA VAL A 23 18.55 16.07 -7.14
C VAL A 23 18.94 14.69 -6.62
N ALA A 24 20.08 14.19 -7.10
CA ALA A 24 20.77 13.08 -6.49
C ALA A 24 21.57 13.60 -5.30
N THR A 25 21.20 13.21 -4.09
CA THR A 25 22.07 13.30 -2.92
C THR A 25 22.26 11.90 -2.37
N ASP A 26 23.41 11.32 -2.73
CA ASP A 26 24.05 10.20 -2.05
C ASP A 26 24.46 10.67 -0.64
N ALA A 27 23.93 10.03 0.40
CA ALA A 27 24.54 9.87 1.73
C ALA A 27 23.55 9.14 2.65
N PHE A 28 23.67 7.81 2.71
CA PHE A 28 23.17 7.04 3.83
C PHE A 28 24.07 7.31 5.03
N ASP A 29 23.59 8.11 5.99
CA ASP A 29 24.13 8.11 7.36
C ASP A 29 23.19 7.28 8.23
N ALA A 30 23.68 6.10 8.59
CA ALA A 30 23.02 5.18 9.50
C ALA A 30 23.26 5.66 10.94
N GLY A 31 22.22 6.21 11.57
CA GLY A 31 22.33 6.71 12.93
C GLY A 31 20.97 6.84 13.61
N GLY A 32 20.49 5.75 14.21
CA GLY A 32 19.32 5.76 15.09
C GLY A 32 18.63 4.41 15.09
N GLY A 33 19.07 3.50 15.97
CA GLY A 33 18.59 2.13 16.02
C GLY A 33 17.10 2.02 16.36
N SER A 34 16.35 1.43 15.44
CA SER A 34 15.25 0.53 15.78
C SER A 34 15.73 -0.90 15.48
N ASP A 35 15.83 -1.77 16.51
CA ASP A 35 16.13 -3.21 16.37
C ASP A 35 15.01 -3.99 15.63
N LYS A 36 14.17 -3.29 14.87
CA LYS A 36 12.99 -3.80 14.20
C LYS A 36 13.30 -3.99 12.73
N ILE A 37 13.38 -5.25 12.30
CA ILE A 37 13.61 -5.61 10.90
C ILE A 37 12.29 -6.14 10.35
N ILE A 38 11.99 -5.86 9.08
CA ILE A 38 10.79 -6.36 8.42
C ILE A 38 11.20 -7.23 7.23
N ARG A 39 10.59 -8.41 7.13
CA ARG A 39 10.81 -9.37 6.05
C ARG A 39 9.56 -9.41 5.20
N VAL A 40 9.72 -9.19 3.89
CA VAL A 40 8.64 -9.32 2.91
C VAL A 40 8.62 -10.74 2.37
N LEU A 41 7.49 -11.44 2.52
CA LEU A 41 7.31 -12.73 1.87
C LEU A 41 6.63 -12.51 0.51
N PRO A 42 7.20 -13.00 -0.61
CA PRO A 42 6.52 -12.91 -1.89
C PRO A 42 5.28 -13.82 -1.88
N THR A 43 4.12 -13.27 -2.23
CA THR A 43 2.93 -14.06 -2.58
C THR A 43 3.21 -14.83 -3.87
N GLN A 44 3.11 -16.15 -3.80
CA GLN A 44 3.48 -17.07 -4.87
C GLN A 44 2.51 -16.93 -6.08
N PRO A 45 2.98 -16.62 -7.31
CA PRO A 45 2.15 -16.69 -8.51
C PRO A 45 1.78 -18.14 -8.87
N PRO A 46 0.66 -18.40 -9.58
CA PRO A 46 0.25 -19.76 -9.95
C PRO A 46 1.32 -20.46 -10.80
N THR A 47 1.60 -21.71 -10.44
CA THR A 47 2.61 -22.59 -11.06
C THR A 47 2.16 -22.99 -12.48
N GLN A 48 3.01 -22.75 -13.48
CA GLN A 48 2.86 -23.33 -14.82
C GLN A 48 3.96 -24.40 -15.05
N PRO A 49 3.68 -25.58 -15.64
CA PRO A 49 4.68 -26.63 -15.81
C PRO A 49 5.62 -26.37 -17.01
N THR A 50 6.85 -26.84 -16.82
CA THR A 50 8.10 -26.84 -17.61
C THR A 50 8.05 -27.22 -19.10
N THR A 51 8.97 -26.65 -19.91
CA THR A 51 10.16 -27.36 -20.46
C THR A 51 11.09 -26.44 -21.28
N GLN A 52 12.36 -26.24 -20.87
CA GLN A 52 13.57 -26.31 -21.74
C GLN A 52 14.87 -26.18 -20.92
N PRO A 53 15.95 -26.94 -21.19
CA PRO A 53 17.23 -26.81 -20.48
C PRO A 53 18.22 -25.91 -21.23
N THR A 54 19.04 -25.14 -20.49
CA THR A 54 20.53 -25.13 -20.54
C THR A 54 21.13 -23.77 -20.15
N THR A 55 22.08 -23.83 -19.20
CA THR A 55 23.15 -22.89 -18.80
C THR A 55 22.81 -21.57 -18.10
N ALA A 56 23.16 -21.54 -16.81
CA ALA A 56 23.09 -20.43 -15.87
C ALA A 56 24.15 -19.34 -16.14
N PRO A 57 23.83 -18.10 -15.75
CA PRO A 57 24.69 -17.33 -14.88
C PRO A 57 23.99 -17.10 -13.54
N THR A 58 24.76 -17.34 -12.48
CA THR A 58 24.61 -16.94 -11.07
C THR A 58 23.26 -16.35 -10.68
N SER A 59 22.42 -17.17 -10.05
CA SER A 59 21.24 -16.72 -9.32
C SER A 59 21.62 -15.54 -8.40
N PRO A 60 20.87 -14.43 -8.37
CA PRO A 60 20.85 -13.66 -7.14
C PRO A 60 20.37 -14.64 -6.06
N THR A 61 21.18 -14.83 -5.02
CA THR A 61 20.77 -15.52 -3.80
C THR A 61 19.39 -14.98 -3.45
N SER A 62 18.37 -15.80 -3.69
CA SER A 62 17.05 -15.54 -3.14
C SER A 62 17.29 -15.56 -1.64
N SER A 63 17.24 -14.38 -1.02
CA SER A 63 17.22 -14.27 0.43
C SER A 63 15.86 -14.83 0.85
N SER A 64 15.77 -16.16 0.85
CA SER A 64 14.68 -16.92 1.45
C SER A 64 14.74 -16.57 2.92
N SER A 65 13.96 -15.58 3.28
CA SER A 65 13.78 -15.14 4.65
C SER A 65 12.64 -15.99 5.19
N GLU A 66 12.93 -17.27 5.42
CA GLU A 66 12.07 -18.05 6.31
C GLU A 66 11.94 -17.25 7.61
N PRO A 67 10.73 -17.09 8.16
CA PRO A 67 10.55 -16.42 9.44
C PRO A 67 11.48 -17.08 10.45
N VAL A 68 12.34 -16.28 11.06
CA VAL A 68 13.22 -16.76 12.12
C VAL A 68 12.32 -17.01 13.33
N ASP A 69 12.58 -18.07 14.10
CA ASP A 69 11.85 -18.36 15.34
C ASP A 69 11.78 -17.09 16.22
N GLY A 70 10.57 -16.55 16.40
CA GLY A 70 10.32 -15.27 17.09
C GLY A 70 9.81 -14.12 16.21
N ASP A 71 9.84 -14.23 14.89
CA ASP A 71 9.19 -13.29 13.99
C ASP A 71 7.66 -13.37 14.13
N ILE A 72 6.99 -12.23 14.13
CA ILE A 72 5.53 -12.12 14.16
C ILE A 72 4.97 -11.95 12.75
N VAL A 73 3.80 -12.54 12.50
CA VAL A 73 3.12 -12.47 11.22
C VAL A 73 1.90 -11.58 11.36
N LEU A 74 1.79 -10.57 10.51
CA LEU A 74 0.60 -9.72 10.41
C LEU A 74 0.04 -9.77 8.99
N THR A 75 -1.22 -9.37 8.84
CA THR A 75 -1.86 -9.19 7.54
C THR A 75 -2.15 -7.72 7.33
N VAL A 76 -1.79 -7.19 6.16
CA VAL A 76 -2.22 -5.86 5.73
C VAL A 76 -3.30 -6.02 4.66
N SER A 77 -4.37 -5.25 4.74
CA SER A 77 -5.52 -5.34 3.87
C SER A 77 -5.91 -3.98 3.33
N ASP A 78 -6.42 -3.99 2.11
CA ASP A 78 -7.07 -2.86 1.47
C ASP A 78 -8.43 -3.30 0.91
N GLN A 79 -9.35 -2.36 0.85
CA GLN A 79 -10.68 -2.53 0.29
C GLN A 79 -10.92 -1.39 -0.69
N LEU A 80 -11.24 -1.73 -1.94
CA LEU A 80 -11.52 -0.77 -2.98
C LEU A 80 -12.53 0.28 -2.48
N THR A 81 -12.12 1.55 -2.48
CA THR A 81 -12.99 2.66 -2.09
C THR A 81 -14.21 2.71 -2.99
N GLU A 82 -15.37 3.02 -2.40
CA GLU A 82 -16.62 3.15 -3.14
C GLU A 82 -16.49 4.16 -4.29
N GLY A 83 -16.85 3.74 -5.51
CA GLY A 83 -16.77 4.56 -6.72
C GLY A 83 -15.40 4.56 -7.41
N ALA A 84 -14.37 3.96 -6.81
CA ALA A 84 -13.08 3.76 -7.48
C ALA A 84 -13.15 2.62 -8.51
N LEU A 85 -12.33 2.73 -9.55
CA LEU A 85 -12.04 1.66 -10.50
C LEU A 85 -10.92 0.75 -9.99
N GLU A 86 -9.86 1.38 -9.48
CA GLU A 86 -8.67 0.70 -8.97
C GLU A 86 -7.91 1.59 -7.97
N GLU A 87 -7.18 0.94 -7.08
CA GLU A 87 -6.37 1.56 -6.04
C GLU A 87 -5.04 0.82 -5.94
N ARG A 88 -3.94 1.57 -5.86
CA ARG A 88 -2.60 1.05 -5.62
C ARG A 88 -2.05 1.72 -4.39
N ILE A 89 -1.73 0.94 -3.36
CA ILE A 89 -1.25 1.48 -2.09
C ILE A 89 0.02 0.74 -1.68
N ASP A 90 1.10 1.49 -1.56
CA ASP A 90 2.36 1.03 -1.00
C ASP A 90 2.37 1.28 0.50
N VAL A 91 2.67 0.23 1.25
CA VAL A 91 2.75 0.27 2.71
C VAL A 91 4.21 0.17 3.11
N VAL A 92 4.67 1.16 3.86
CA VAL A 92 6.02 1.23 4.41
C VAL A 92 5.91 1.21 5.93
N LEU A 93 6.66 0.32 6.57
CA LEU A 93 6.79 0.27 8.03
C LEU A 93 8.29 0.38 8.38
N GLU A 94 8.64 1.24 9.33
CA GLU A 94 10.04 1.49 9.73
C GLU A 94 10.97 1.78 8.54
N GLY A 95 10.47 2.56 7.57
CA GLY A 95 11.21 2.93 6.36
C GLY A 95 11.37 1.82 5.31
N SER A 96 10.88 0.61 5.56
CA SER A 96 10.94 -0.51 4.61
C SER A 96 9.58 -0.73 3.95
N LYS A 97 9.51 -0.81 2.62
CA LYS A 97 8.27 -1.17 1.92
C LYS A 97 7.92 -2.63 2.20
N VAL A 98 6.74 -2.85 2.77
CA VAL A 98 6.31 -4.17 3.27
C VAL A 98 5.21 -4.81 2.44
N ALA A 99 4.37 -3.99 1.79
CA ALA A 99 3.26 -4.45 0.97
C ALA A 99 3.02 -3.49 -0.20
N SER A 100 2.40 -4.03 -1.26
CA SER A 100 1.85 -3.25 -2.37
C SER A 100 0.48 -3.84 -2.68
N LEU A 101 -0.55 -3.12 -2.26
CA LEU A 101 -1.94 -3.53 -2.33
C LEU A 101 -2.54 -2.98 -3.62
N TYR A 102 -3.21 -3.84 -4.40
CA TYR A 102 -3.83 -3.45 -5.66
C TYR A 102 -5.30 -3.90 -5.70
N ALA A 103 -6.20 -3.08 -5.17
CA ALA A 103 -7.62 -3.35 -5.24
C ALA A 103 -8.20 -2.86 -6.57
N SER A 104 -9.15 -3.61 -7.14
CA SER A 104 -9.85 -3.26 -8.38
C SER A 104 -11.28 -3.78 -8.38
N ILE A 105 -12.09 -3.40 -9.36
CA ILE A 105 -13.47 -3.91 -9.46
C ILE A 105 -13.54 -5.45 -9.51
N ASP A 106 -12.55 -6.09 -10.14
CA ASP A 106 -12.48 -7.55 -10.27
C ASP A 106 -11.96 -8.23 -8.99
N ASP A 107 -11.16 -7.51 -8.20
CA ASP A 107 -10.60 -7.96 -6.92
C ASP A 107 -10.67 -6.82 -5.89
N PRO A 108 -11.84 -6.59 -5.29
CA PRO A 108 -12.06 -5.39 -4.50
C PRO A 108 -11.46 -5.47 -3.10
N THR A 109 -11.00 -6.64 -2.65
CA THR A 109 -10.42 -6.83 -1.32
C THR A 109 -9.07 -7.52 -1.45
N VAL A 110 -7.99 -6.81 -1.13
CA VAL A 110 -6.65 -7.36 -1.20
C VAL A 110 -6.07 -7.52 0.19
N THR A 111 -5.43 -8.65 0.42
CA THR A 111 -4.71 -8.94 1.66
C THR A 111 -3.31 -9.43 1.35
N GLN A 112 -2.32 -8.95 2.10
CA GLN A 112 -0.93 -9.40 2.01
C GLN A 112 -0.38 -9.71 3.41
N GLN A 113 0.26 -10.87 3.56
CA GLN A 113 0.98 -11.21 4.79
C GLN A 113 2.34 -10.51 4.82
N VAL A 114 2.70 -10.02 5.99
CA VAL A 114 3.94 -9.31 6.29
C VAL A 114 4.53 -9.88 7.57
N THR A 115 5.86 -9.96 7.65
CA THR A 115 6.56 -10.50 8.82
C THR A 115 7.39 -9.40 9.48
N ALA A 116 7.25 -9.22 10.79
CA ALA A 116 8.01 -8.25 11.58
C ALA A 116 8.76 -8.95 12.73
N THR A 117 9.85 -8.38 13.23
CA THR A 117 10.68 -9.07 14.24
C THR A 117 10.11 -9.08 15.66
N THR A 118 9.31 -8.08 16.05
CA THR A 118 8.80 -7.97 17.44
C THR A 118 7.48 -7.21 17.52
N PRO A 119 6.58 -7.53 18.47
CA PRO A 119 5.43 -6.68 18.76
C PRO A 119 5.84 -5.28 19.22
N GLY A 120 5.01 -4.28 18.92
CA GLY A 120 5.19 -2.91 19.39
C GLY A 120 4.69 -1.87 18.42
N ASN A 121 4.96 -0.58 18.68
CA ASN A 121 4.62 0.49 17.75
C ASN A 121 5.59 0.52 16.56
N TYR A 122 5.05 0.63 15.36
CA TYR A 122 5.76 0.79 14.10
C TYR A 122 5.34 2.12 13.48
N ASP A 123 6.32 2.92 13.08
CA ASP A 123 6.06 4.09 12.24
C ASP A 123 5.73 3.62 10.82
N TYR A 124 4.70 4.23 10.23
CA TYR A 124 4.23 3.89 8.90
C TYR A 124 4.17 5.09 7.96
N VAL A 125 4.36 4.80 6.68
CA VAL A 125 4.06 5.70 5.57
C VAL A 125 3.23 4.92 4.55
N LEU A 126 2.18 5.57 4.03
CA LEU A 126 1.34 5.08 2.96
C LEU A 126 1.47 6.03 1.77
N ASP A 127 1.68 5.48 0.59
CA ASP A 127 1.63 6.20 -0.68
C ASP A 127 0.66 5.48 -1.61
N GLY A 128 -0.36 6.19 -2.08
CA GLY A 128 -1.46 5.60 -2.83
C GLY A 128 -1.85 6.39 -4.06
N ARG A 129 -2.39 5.67 -5.04
CA ARG A 129 -3.06 6.21 -6.23
C ARG A 129 -4.42 5.57 -6.36
N ILE A 130 -5.45 6.41 -6.47
CA ILE A 130 -6.84 6.00 -6.56
C ILE A 130 -7.37 6.53 -7.88
N ALA A 131 -7.97 5.66 -8.71
CA ALA A 131 -8.54 6.04 -9.98
C ALA A 131 -10.05 5.79 -10.01
N TRP A 132 -10.80 6.69 -10.64
CA TRP A 132 -12.26 6.62 -10.77
C TRP A 132 -12.71 7.16 -12.13
N LEU A 133 -14.00 7.04 -12.45
CA LEU A 133 -14.61 7.72 -13.60
C LEU A 133 -15.33 8.97 -13.11
N ASP A 134 -15.13 10.10 -13.80
CA ASP A 134 -15.98 11.27 -13.62
C ASP A 134 -17.35 11.10 -14.30
N ASP A 135 -18.22 12.10 -14.16
CA ASP A 135 -19.58 12.10 -14.71
C ASP A 135 -19.63 11.96 -16.25
N TYR A 136 -18.51 12.21 -16.94
CA TYR A 136 -18.40 12.07 -18.40
C TYR A 136 -17.81 10.72 -18.81
N GLY A 137 -17.54 9.82 -17.85
CA GLY A 137 -16.89 8.53 -18.08
C GLY A 137 -15.40 8.66 -18.39
N VAL A 138 -14.77 9.79 -18.05
CA VAL A 138 -13.32 9.97 -18.22
C VAL A 138 -12.61 9.50 -16.95
N ARG A 139 -11.54 8.73 -17.15
CA ARG A 139 -10.71 8.24 -16.05
C ARG A 139 -9.95 9.40 -15.40
N GLN A 140 -10.17 9.55 -14.10
CA GLN A 140 -9.44 10.44 -13.22
C GLN A 140 -8.56 9.62 -12.28
N GLU A 141 -7.50 10.24 -11.78
CA GLU A 141 -6.61 9.66 -10.77
C GLU A 141 -6.18 10.75 -9.80
N ALA A 142 -6.08 10.42 -8.52
CA ALA A 142 -5.43 11.26 -7.54
C ALA A 142 -4.53 10.45 -6.61
N SER A 143 -3.52 11.15 -6.11
CA SER A 143 -2.62 10.63 -5.10
C SER A 143 -3.21 10.85 -3.71
N ALA A 144 -3.00 9.87 -2.83
CA ALA A 144 -3.31 9.93 -1.43
C ALA A 144 -2.09 9.49 -0.63
N SER A 145 -1.84 10.12 0.51
CA SER A 145 -0.73 9.73 1.37
C SER A 145 -1.13 9.76 2.84
N GLY A 146 -0.37 9.03 3.64
CA GLY A 146 -0.62 8.90 5.07
C GLY A 146 0.68 8.63 5.81
N HIS A 147 0.77 9.11 7.04
CA HIS A 147 1.85 8.74 7.95
C HIS A 147 1.33 8.72 9.38
N GLY A 148 1.98 7.94 10.22
CA GLY A 148 1.64 7.84 11.64
C GLY A 148 2.37 6.68 12.29
N SER A 149 1.84 6.23 13.42
CA SER A 149 2.32 5.03 14.09
C SER A 149 1.16 4.08 14.37
N VAL A 150 1.45 2.78 14.37
CA VAL A 150 0.46 1.74 14.65
C VAL A 150 1.10 0.66 15.53
N TYR A 151 0.35 0.17 16.51
CA TYR A 151 0.77 -0.99 17.29
C TYR A 151 0.60 -2.25 16.45
N VAL A 152 1.63 -3.09 16.41
CA VAL A 152 1.66 -4.37 15.69
C VAL A 152 1.92 -5.51 16.67
N ASP A 153 1.20 -6.60 16.49
CA ASP A 153 1.33 -7.85 17.24
C ASP A 153 1.13 -9.05 16.33
N ASP A 154 1.48 -10.25 16.82
CA ASP A 154 1.33 -11.49 16.07
C ASP A 154 -0.13 -11.80 15.75
N GLY A 155 -0.38 -12.26 14.53
CA GLY A 155 -1.71 -12.54 13.99
C GLY A 155 -2.58 -11.32 13.73
N MET A 156 -2.07 -10.10 13.93
CA MET A 156 -2.88 -8.89 13.78
C MET A 156 -3.18 -8.58 12.31
N ARG A 157 -4.37 -8.03 12.06
CA ARG A 157 -4.75 -7.45 10.77
C ARG A 157 -4.74 -5.93 10.82
N LEU A 158 -4.10 -5.31 9.84
CA LEU A 158 -4.11 -3.88 9.58
C LEU A 158 -4.94 -3.62 8.32
N ASP A 159 -5.89 -2.69 8.41
CA ASP A 159 -6.67 -2.23 7.27
C ASP A 159 -6.23 -0.81 6.87
N VAL A 160 -6.11 -0.59 5.57
CA VAL A 160 -5.94 0.75 5.00
C VAL A 160 -7.30 1.44 4.90
N TYR A 161 -7.33 2.72 5.28
CA TYR A 161 -8.52 3.56 5.17
C TYR A 161 -8.21 4.81 4.38
N VAL A 162 -9.01 5.06 3.34
CA VAL A 162 -9.05 6.32 2.59
C VAL A 162 -9.99 7.30 3.28
N GLN A 163 -9.53 8.53 3.50
CA GLN A 163 -10.30 9.63 4.06
C GLN A 163 -10.39 10.76 3.06
N PHE A 164 -11.61 11.19 2.76
CA PHE A 164 -11.86 12.36 1.92
C PHE A 164 -11.84 13.62 2.79
N GLU A 165 -10.97 14.56 2.42
CA GLU A 165 -10.84 15.83 3.11
C GLU A 165 -11.81 16.86 2.53
N SER A 166 -12.21 17.84 3.34
CA SER A 166 -13.17 18.87 2.93
C SER A 166 -12.69 19.75 1.75
N GLY A 167 -11.41 19.65 1.37
CA GLY A 167 -10.81 20.32 0.21
C GLY A 167 -10.72 19.45 -1.06
N GLY A 168 -11.28 18.24 -1.06
CA GLY A 168 -11.16 17.29 -2.18
C GLY A 168 -9.82 16.52 -2.21
N GLY A 169 -8.97 16.73 -1.21
CA GLY A 169 -7.80 15.89 -0.97
C GLY A 169 -8.18 14.52 -0.42
N MET A 170 -7.28 13.57 -0.54
CA MET A 170 -7.41 12.24 0.07
C MET A 170 -6.20 11.97 0.96
N SER A 171 -6.47 11.47 2.16
CA SER A 171 -5.44 10.98 3.06
C SER A 171 -5.65 9.50 3.38
N LEU A 172 -4.55 8.81 3.65
CA LEU A 172 -4.54 7.40 4.00
C LEU A 172 -4.25 7.25 5.50
N SER A 173 -4.80 6.20 6.11
CA SER A 173 -4.41 5.80 7.46
C SER A 173 -4.39 4.28 7.58
N LEU A 174 -3.43 3.78 8.35
CA LEU A 174 -3.32 2.37 8.69
C LEU A 174 -3.91 2.14 10.07
N ARG A 175 -4.83 1.19 10.23
CA ARG A 175 -5.50 0.94 11.51
C ARG A 175 -5.63 -0.55 11.77
N SER A 176 -5.55 -0.94 13.04
CA SER A 176 -5.87 -2.31 13.46
C SER A 176 -7.35 -2.61 13.18
N ALA A 177 -7.61 -3.73 12.53
CA ALA A 177 -8.96 -4.25 12.39
C ALA A 177 -9.46 -4.62 13.79
N LYS A 178 -10.64 -4.11 14.20
CA LYS A 178 -11.25 -4.57 15.46
C LYS A 178 -11.50 -6.07 15.35
N GLN A 179 -10.89 -6.86 16.24
CA GLN A 179 -11.31 -8.25 16.44
C GLN A 179 -12.78 -8.23 16.85
N SER A 180 -13.64 -8.77 15.98
CA SER A 180 -15.07 -8.99 16.24
C SER A 180 -15.28 -10.22 17.11
#